data_AF-A0A1A8UGI9-F1
#
_entry.id   AF-A0A1A8UGI9-F1
#
_cell.length_a   1.000
_cell.length_b   1.000
_cell.length_c   1.000
_cell.angle_alpha   90.00
_cell.angle_beta   90.00
_cell.angle_gamma   90.00
#
_symmetry.space_group_name_H-M   'P 1'
#
loop_
_entity.id
_entity.type
_entity.pdbx_description
1 polymer ?
#
loop_
_entity_poly.entity_id
_entity_poly.type
_entity_poly.pdbx_seq_one_letter_code
_entity_poly.pdbx_strand_id
1 'polypeptide(L)'
;MAELEGLEFGKSDFVLLDEVTMEQFMDNLKLRFEKGRIYTYIGEVVVSVNPYREMDIYGKDTIDAYRGRELYENPPHLYAVSDAAYKAMKRRAKDTCIVISGESGAGKTEASKHIMQYIAAITNPSQKAEVESVKNVLLKSNCVLEAFGNAKTNRNDN
;
A
#
# COMPACT_ATOMS: atom_id res chain seq x y z
N MET A 1 -12.01 -2.18 -19.67
CA MET A 1 -10.83 -1.66 -18.94
C MET A 1 -10.88 -1.98 -17.44
N ALA A 2 -11.70 -2.95 -16.99
CA ALA A 2 -11.95 -3.20 -15.56
C ALA A 2 -11.66 -4.65 -15.09
N GLU A 3 -11.16 -5.53 -15.96
CA GLU A 3 -10.89 -6.93 -15.62
C GLU A 3 -9.43 -7.28 -15.92
N LEU A 4 -8.51 -6.66 -15.17
CA LEU A 4 -7.13 -7.16 -15.07
C LEU A 4 -7.06 -8.43 -14.20
N GLU A 5 -8.07 -8.66 -13.36
CA GLU A 5 -8.26 -9.87 -12.58
C GLU A 5 -9.57 -10.53 -13.00
N GLY A 6 -9.60 -11.86 -13.06
CA GLY A 6 -10.83 -12.60 -13.37
C GLY A 6 -11.90 -12.41 -12.29
N LEU A 7 -13.18 -12.52 -12.68
CA LEU A 7 -14.34 -12.40 -11.78
C LEU A 7 -14.29 -13.34 -10.57
N GLU A 8 -13.53 -14.43 -10.66
CA GLU A 8 -13.28 -15.38 -9.56
C GLU A 8 -12.56 -14.76 -8.35
N PHE A 9 -11.91 -13.61 -8.53
CA PHE A 9 -11.24 -12.83 -7.49
C PHE A 9 -12.11 -11.68 -6.96
N GLY A 10 -13.39 -11.60 -7.32
CA GLY A 10 -14.24 -10.47 -6.97
C GLY A 10 -13.87 -9.18 -7.71
N LYS A 11 -14.40 -8.04 -7.24
CA LYS A 11 -14.18 -6.72 -7.84
C LYS A 11 -12.93 -6.07 -7.26
N SER A 12 -12.01 -5.66 -8.13
CA SER A 12 -10.76 -5.00 -7.77
C SER A 12 -10.93 -3.51 -7.40
N ASP A 13 -12.04 -2.89 -7.81
CA ASP A 13 -12.43 -1.53 -7.42
C ASP A 13 -13.89 -1.55 -6.93
N PHE A 14 -14.12 -1.04 -5.73
CA PHE A 14 -15.44 -0.97 -5.12
C PHE A 14 -16.42 -0.04 -5.84
N VAL A 15 -15.92 0.87 -6.69
CA VAL A 15 -16.78 1.67 -7.60
C VAL A 15 -17.53 0.77 -8.59
N LEU A 16 -17.08 -0.47 -8.79
CA LEU A 16 -17.66 -1.46 -9.70
C LEU A 16 -18.58 -2.48 -8.99
N LEU A 17 -18.89 -2.28 -7.70
CA LEU A 17 -19.92 -3.07 -7.03
C LEU A 17 -21.30 -2.76 -7.63
N ASP A 18 -22.14 -3.79 -7.73
CA ASP A 18 -23.51 -3.63 -8.24
C ASP A 18 -24.38 -2.88 -7.23
N GLU A 19 -24.19 -3.11 -5.92
CA GLU A 19 -24.80 -2.34 -4.84
C GLU A 19 -23.77 -1.90 -3.79
N VAL A 20 -23.83 -0.65 -3.37
CA VAL A 20 -22.91 -0.13 -2.34
C VAL A 20 -23.51 -0.35 -0.96
N THR A 21 -23.47 -1.60 -0.48
CA THR A 21 -23.89 -2.00 0.87
C THR A 21 -22.71 -2.53 1.68
N MET A 22 -22.80 -2.44 3.01
CA MET A 22 -21.75 -2.97 3.89
C MET A 22 -21.56 -4.48 3.72
N GLU A 23 -22.65 -5.21 3.48
CA GLU A 23 -22.62 -6.66 3.23
C GLU A 23 -21.82 -6.99 1.98
N GLN A 24 -22.15 -6.37 0.83
CA GLN A 24 -21.40 -6.60 -0.42
C GLN A 24 -19.93 -6.18 -0.32
N PHE A 25 -19.66 -5.10 0.40
CA PHE A 25 -18.28 -4.64 0.64
C PHE A 25 -17.46 -5.69 1.40
N MET A 26 -18.04 -6.23 2.49
CA MET A 26 -17.40 -7.26 3.32
C MET A 26 -17.25 -8.58 2.59
N ASP A 27 -18.26 -9.01 1.83
CA ASP A 27 -18.22 -10.25 1.05
C ASP A 27 -17.13 -10.19 -0.03
N ASN A 28 -17.01 -9.06 -0.73
CA ASN A 28 -15.96 -8.87 -1.73
C ASN A 28 -14.56 -8.86 -1.09
N LEU A 29 -14.36 -8.16 0.04
CA LEU A 29 -13.08 -8.19 0.77
C LEU A 29 -12.74 -9.61 1.22
N LYS A 30 -13.71 -10.35 1.75
CA LYS A 30 -13.52 -11.73 2.21
C LYS A 30 -13.11 -12.63 1.06
N LEU A 31 -13.84 -12.61 -0.06
CA LEU A 31 -13.52 -13.38 -1.25
C LEU A 31 -12.11 -13.07 -1.76
N ARG A 32 -11.77 -11.78 -1.88
CA ARG A 32 -10.45 -11.32 -2.30
C ARG A 32 -9.35 -11.84 -1.38
N PHE A 33 -9.55 -11.69 -0.07
CA PHE A 33 -8.60 -12.12 0.94
C PHE A 33 -8.35 -13.64 0.91
N GLU A 34 -9.41 -14.44 0.81
CA GLU A 34 -9.33 -15.91 0.70
C GLU A 34 -8.55 -16.35 -0.56
N LYS A 35 -8.61 -15.54 -1.62
CA LYS A 35 -7.83 -15.74 -2.86
C LYS A 35 -6.44 -15.10 -2.82
N GLY A 36 -6.01 -14.56 -1.69
CA GLY A 36 -4.70 -13.93 -1.51
C GLY A 36 -4.57 -12.54 -2.14
N ARG A 37 -5.70 -11.85 -2.43
CA ARG A 37 -5.74 -10.46 -2.87
C ARG A 37 -6.05 -9.56 -1.69
N ILE A 38 -5.02 -8.94 -1.15
CA ILE A 38 -5.13 -8.11 0.06
C ILE A 38 -5.42 -6.63 -0.22
N TYR A 39 -5.26 -6.21 -1.47
CA TYR A 39 -5.47 -4.84 -1.91
C TYR A 39 -6.72 -4.75 -2.79
N THR A 40 -7.50 -3.70 -2.57
CA THR A 40 -8.70 -3.38 -3.36
C THR A 40 -8.82 -1.86 -3.46
N TYR A 41 -9.22 -1.33 -4.62
CA TYR A 41 -9.38 0.11 -4.80
C TYR A 41 -10.77 0.61 -4.39
N ILE A 42 -10.83 1.89 -4.02
CA ILE A 42 -12.02 2.72 -4.07
C ILE A 42 -11.61 3.96 -4.88
N GLY A 43 -11.75 3.91 -6.21
CA GLY A 43 -11.18 4.95 -7.07
C GLY A 43 -9.65 5.07 -6.87
N GLU A 44 -9.17 6.24 -6.44
CA GLU A 44 -7.74 6.51 -6.19
C GLU A 44 -7.25 6.05 -4.80
N VAL A 45 -8.13 5.54 -3.94
CA VAL A 45 -7.80 5.04 -2.60
C VAL A 45 -7.52 3.54 -2.64
N VAL A 46 -6.54 3.06 -1.88
CA VAL A 46 -6.28 1.63 -1.69
C VAL A 46 -6.73 1.18 -0.30
N VAL A 47 -7.58 0.16 -0.27
CA VAL A 47 -7.94 -0.61 0.92
C VAL A 47 -6.97 -1.77 1.05
N SER A 48 -6.36 -1.91 2.23
CA SER A 48 -5.36 -2.95 2.55
C SER A 48 -5.85 -3.80 3.70
N VAL A 49 -5.98 -5.11 3.49
CA VAL A 49 -6.34 -6.09 4.53
C VAL A 49 -5.07 -6.82 4.99
N ASN A 50 -4.72 -6.72 6.28
CA ASN A 50 -3.49 -7.33 6.79
C ASN A 50 -3.54 -8.87 6.71
N PRO A 51 -2.64 -9.53 5.96
CA PRO A 51 -2.63 -11.00 5.85
C PRO A 51 -2.01 -11.73 7.05
N TYR A 52 -1.34 -11.03 7.97
CA TYR A 52 -0.57 -11.65 9.08
C TYR A 52 0.44 -12.73 8.65
N ARG A 53 0.89 -12.66 7.39
CA ARG A 53 1.93 -13.53 6.81
C ARG A 53 2.70 -12.77 5.74
N GLU A 54 3.90 -13.25 5.46
CA GLU A 54 4.68 -12.76 4.32
C GLU A 54 3.98 -13.13 3.00
N MET A 55 4.04 -12.22 2.04
CA MET A 55 3.45 -12.36 0.71
C MET A 55 4.52 -12.00 -0.32
N ASP A 56 4.67 -12.84 -1.34
CA ASP A 56 5.63 -12.60 -2.43
C ASP A 56 5.08 -11.63 -3.48
N ILE A 57 4.72 -10.42 -3.02
CA ILE A 57 4.14 -9.35 -3.86
C ILE A 57 4.95 -8.06 -3.80
N TYR A 58 6.03 -8.01 -3.02
CA TYR A 58 6.87 -6.81 -2.84
C TYR A 58 8.26 -6.94 -3.48
N GLY A 59 8.44 -7.94 -4.35
CA GLY A 59 9.70 -8.20 -5.03
C GLY A 59 10.05 -7.13 -6.07
N LYS A 60 11.29 -7.22 -6.57
CA LYS A 60 11.79 -6.32 -7.63
C LYS A 60 10.91 -6.37 -8.88
N ASP A 61 10.46 -7.56 -9.26
CA ASP A 61 9.60 -7.76 -10.42
C ASP A 61 8.28 -6.99 -10.27
N THR A 62 7.70 -6.94 -9.06
CA THR A 62 6.53 -6.10 -8.78
C THR A 62 6.88 -4.62 -8.86
N ILE A 63 8.03 -4.19 -8.33
CA ILE A 63 8.44 -2.78 -8.45
C ILE A 63 8.50 -2.36 -9.92
N ASP A 64 9.16 -3.18 -10.75
CA ASP A 64 9.32 -2.92 -12.18
C ASP A 64 7.97 -2.98 -12.93
N ALA A 65 7.03 -3.84 -12.52
CA ALA A 65 5.70 -3.92 -13.09
C ALA A 65 4.86 -2.66 -12.85
N TYR A 66 4.99 -2.01 -11.69
CA TYR A 66 4.20 -0.82 -11.34
C TYR A 66 4.89 0.51 -11.69
N ARG A 67 6.19 0.51 -11.94
CA ARG A 67 6.98 1.71 -12.21
C ARG A 67 6.47 2.48 -13.42
N GLY A 68 6.08 3.74 -13.20
CA GLY A 68 5.64 4.65 -14.25
C GLY A 68 4.30 4.28 -14.90
N ARG A 69 3.55 3.34 -14.32
CA ARG A 69 2.24 2.89 -14.82
C ARG A 69 1.11 3.74 -14.28
N GLU A 70 0.02 3.83 -15.01
CA GLU A 70 -1.20 4.46 -14.50
C GLU A 70 -1.95 3.50 -13.56
N LEU A 71 -2.76 4.06 -12.64
CA LEU A 71 -3.36 3.32 -11.51
C LEU A 71 -4.09 2.03 -11.92
N TYR A 72 -4.79 2.08 -13.06
CA TYR A 72 -5.63 0.99 -13.57
C TYR A 72 -4.96 0.14 -14.64
N GLU A 73 -3.65 0.29 -14.88
CA GLU A 73 -2.91 -0.58 -15.80
C GLU A 73 -2.50 -1.91 -15.15
N ASN A 74 -2.48 -1.95 -13.81
CA ASN A 74 -2.14 -3.13 -13.02
C ASN A 74 -3.23 -3.41 -11.96
N PRO A 75 -3.26 -4.63 -11.39
CA PRO A 75 -4.13 -4.94 -10.25
C PRO A 75 -3.91 -4.01 -9.05
N PRO A 76 -4.85 -3.99 -8.08
CA PRO A 76 -4.69 -3.15 -6.90
C PRO A 76 -3.42 -3.45 -6.13
N HIS A 77 -2.61 -2.43 -5.90
CA HIS A 77 -1.40 -2.53 -5.09
C HIS A 77 -0.97 -1.19 -4.51
N LEU A 78 -0.28 -1.25 -3.37
CA LEU A 78 0.29 -0.09 -2.69
C LEU A 78 1.33 0.68 -3.54
N TYR A 79 2.01 -0.04 -4.42
CA TYR A 79 3.00 0.55 -5.34
C TYR A 79 2.38 1.47 -6.38
N ALA A 80 1.14 1.22 -6.81
CA ALA A 80 0.46 2.11 -7.74
C ALA A 80 0.18 3.48 -7.09
N VAL A 81 -0.23 3.50 -5.82
CA VAL A 81 -0.43 4.74 -5.05
C VAL A 81 0.91 5.45 -4.82
N SER A 82 1.96 4.69 -4.51
CA SER A 82 3.32 5.23 -4.37
C SER A 82 3.84 5.87 -5.66
N ASP A 83 3.66 5.22 -6.81
CA ASP A 83 4.06 5.73 -8.12
C ASP A 83 3.25 6.98 -8.50
N ALA A 84 1.92 6.96 -8.28
CA ALA A 84 1.05 8.10 -8.51
C ALA A 84 1.48 9.32 -7.68
N ALA A 85 1.79 9.13 -6.39
CA ALA A 85 2.29 10.20 -5.52
C ALA A 85 3.64 10.74 -6.02
N TYR A 86 4.59 9.85 -6.35
CA TYR A 86 5.90 10.25 -6.87
C TYR A 86 5.80 11.01 -8.21
N LYS A 87 4.98 10.52 -9.15
CA LYS A 87 4.70 11.19 -10.42
C LYS A 87 4.05 12.55 -10.21
N ALA A 88 3.08 12.65 -9.30
CA ALA A 88 2.42 13.91 -8.97
C ALA A 88 3.41 14.93 -8.41
N MET A 89 4.26 14.52 -7.47
CA MET A 89 5.33 15.33 -6.89
C MET A 89 6.27 15.87 -7.98
N LYS A 90 6.78 14.98 -8.85
CA LYS A 90 7.72 15.35 -9.92
C LYS A 90 7.08 16.25 -10.98
N ARG A 91 5.86 15.95 -11.41
CA ARG A 91 5.15 16.70 -12.45
C ARG A 91 4.72 18.08 -11.99
N ARG A 92 4.28 18.20 -10.73
CA ARG A 92 3.73 19.46 -10.19
C ARG A 92 4.77 20.29 -9.45
N ALA A 93 5.95 19.73 -9.15
CA ALA A 93 6.97 20.34 -8.30
C ALA A 93 6.39 20.82 -6.96
N LYS A 94 5.54 20.00 -6.35
CA LYS A 94 4.87 20.26 -5.08
C LYS A 94 5.00 19.07 -4.16
N ASP A 95 5.03 19.36 -2.87
CA ASP A 95 5.06 18.33 -1.83
C ASP A 95 3.80 17.46 -1.90
N THR A 96 3.99 16.16 -1.68
CA THR A 96 2.91 15.16 -1.65
C THR A 96 2.94 14.42 -0.33
N CYS A 97 1.76 14.04 0.15
CA CYS A 97 1.59 13.26 1.37
C CYS A 97 0.79 11.99 1.05
N ILE A 98 1.21 10.86 1.62
CA ILE A 98 0.44 9.61 1.64
C ILE A 98 -0.07 9.44 3.07
N VAL A 99 -1.38 9.38 3.24
CA VAL A 99 -2.02 9.20 4.54
C VAL A 99 -2.42 7.73 4.69
N ILE A 100 -1.96 7.10 5.78
CA ILE A 100 -2.27 5.70 6.11
C ILE A 100 -3.10 5.69 7.39
N SER A 101 -4.35 5.24 7.30
CA SER A 101 -5.28 5.10 8.43
C SER A 101 -5.57 3.64 8.75
N GLY A 102 -5.99 3.37 9.98
CA GLY A 102 -6.34 2.03 10.44
C GLY A 102 -6.09 1.84 11.94
N GLU A 103 -6.73 0.83 12.52
CA GLU A 103 -6.54 0.46 13.93
C GLU A 103 -5.14 -0.08 14.22
N SER A 104 -4.81 -0.28 15.50
CA SER A 104 -3.56 -0.97 15.88
C SER A 104 -3.54 -2.37 15.27
N GLY A 105 -2.38 -2.80 14.77
CA GLY A 105 -2.24 -4.10 14.10
C GLY A 105 -2.77 -4.18 12.66
N ALA A 106 -3.42 -3.13 12.12
CA ALA A 106 -3.96 -3.14 10.76
C ALA A 106 -2.91 -3.13 9.62
N GLY A 107 -1.62 -3.07 9.94
CA GLY A 107 -0.53 -3.10 8.93
C GLY A 107 -0.02 -1.73 8.48
N LYS A 108 -0.35 -0.64 9.18
CA LYS A 108 0.09 0.74 8.82
C LYS A 108 1.61 0.86 8.70
N THR A 109 2.34 0.31 9.66
CA THR A 109 3.81 0.36 9.69
C THR A 109 4.40 -0.39 8.49
N GLU A 110 3.92 -1.59 8.18
CA GLU A 110 4.40 -2.37 7.02
C GLU A 110 4.08 -1.69 5.69
N ALA A 111 2.88 -1.11 5.54
CA ALA A 111 2.54 -0.31 4.38
C ALA A 111 3.53 0.86 4.17
N SER A 112 3.84 1.60 5.24
CA SER A 112 4.83 2.68 5.20
C SER A 112 6.22 2.19 4.75
N LYS A 113 6.68 1.04 5.28
CA LYS A 113 7.96 0.43 4.87
C LYS A 113 7.97 0.11 3.38
N HIS A 114 6.92 -0.51 2.85
CA HIS A 114 6.83 -0.87 1.44
C HIS A 114 6.74 0.35 0.51
N ILE A 115 6.02 1.41 0.92
CA ILE A 115 6.00 2.69 0.19
C ILE A 115 7.42 3.27 0.10
N MET A 116 8.15 3.33 1.23
CA MET A 116 9.52 3.86 1.26
C MET A 116 10.47 3.01 0.41
N GLN A 117 10.37 1.68 0.48
CA GLN A 117 11.14 0.75 -0.36
C GLN A 117 10.89 1.01 -1.85
N TYR A 118 9.63 1.20 -2.25
CA TYR A 118 9.28 1.49 -3.62
C TYR A 118 9.88 2.81 -4.10
N ILE A 119 9.69 3.90 -3.34
CA ILE A 119 10.23 5.23 -3.67
C ILE A 119 11.77 5.18 -3.79
N ALA A 120 12.44 4.49 -2.87
CA ALA A 120 13.88 4.29 -2.91
C ALA A 120 14.35 3.55 -4.17
N ALA A 121 13.60 2.53 -4.59
CA ALA A 121 13.95 1.72 -5.75
C ALA A 121 13.78 2.47 -7.09
N ILE A 122 12.75 3.32 -7.21
CA ILE A 122 12.47 4.04 -8.46
C ILE A 122 13.22 5.37 -8.60
N THR A 123 13.78 5.88 -7.51
CA THR A 123 14.57 7.12 -7.49
C THR A 123 15.93 6.92 -8.16
N ASN A 124 16.47 7.99 -8.77
CA ASN A 124 17.66 7.93 -9.60
C ASN A 124 18.88 7.30 -8.90
N PRO A 125 19.76 6.58 -9.63
CA PRO A 125 20.94 5.93 -9.07
C PRO A 125 21.87 6.87 -8.31
N SER A 126 21.99 8.13 -8.74
CA SER A 126 22.79 9.17 -8.08
C SER A 126 22.28 9.54 -6.69
N GLN A 127 20.98 9.38 -6.44
CA GLN A 127 20.32 9.67 -5.16
C GLN A 127 20.05 8.39 -4.35
N LYS A 128 20.25 7.20 -4.94
CA LYS A 128 19.89 5.92 -4.34
C LYS A 128 20.60 5.65 -3.01
N ALA A 129 21.87 6.03 -2.88
CA ALA A 129 22.63 5.87 -1.63
C ALA A 129 22.07 6.76 -0.50
N GLU A 130 21.64 7.98 -0.83
CA GLU A 130 21.03 8.90 0.12
C GLU A 130 19.65 8.41 0.56
N VAL A 131 18.81 7.96 -0.39
CA VAL A 131 17.47 7.45 -0.07
C VAL A 131 17.54 6.14 0.74
N GLU A 132 18.47 5.23 0.43
CA GLU A 132 18.70 4.04 1.26
C GLU A 132 19.21 4.39 2.66
N SER A 133 20.07 5.42 2.79
CA SER A 133 20.49 5.92 4.11
C SER A 133 19.30 6.44 4.91
N VAL A 134 18.46 7.29 4.32
CA VAL A 134 17.26 7.85 4.96
C VAL A 134 16.26 6.74 5.33
N LYS A 135 16.02 5.78 4.44
CA LYS A 135 15.19 4.60 4.72
C LYS A 135 15.74 3.80 5.90
N ASN A 136 17.04 3.54 5.95
CA ASN A 136 17.66 2.81 7.05
C ASN A 136 17.54 3.56 8.39
N VAL A 137 17.69 4.88 8.37
CA VAL A 137 17.47 5.73 9.55
C VAL A 137 16.01 5.62 9.99
N LEU A 138 15.04 5.80 9.09
CA LEU A 138 13.61 5.71 9.41
C LEU A 138 13.22 4.34 9.99
N LEU A 139 13.67 3.25 9.37
CA LEU A 139 13.41 1.88 9.84
C LEU A 139 13.97 1.63 11.24
N LYS A 140 15.17 2.16 11.55
CA LYS A 140 15.78 2.02 12.87
C LYS A 140 15.13 2.94 13.90
N SER A 141 14.68 4.11 13.49
CA SER A 141 14.02 5.08 14.36
C SER A 141 12.66 4.60 14.86
N ASN A 142 11.97 3.69 14.15
CA ASN A 142 10.70 3.13 14.60
C ASN A 142 10.80 2.49 16.00
N CYS A 143 11.86 1.73 16.29
CA CYS A 143 12.04 1.12 17.61
C CYS A 143 12.15 2.18 18.71
N VAL A 144 12.85 3.28 18.45
CA VAL A 144 12.96 4.41 19.39
C VAL A 144 11.61 5.10 19.54
N LEU A 145 10.94 5.42 18.43
CA LEU A 145 9.65 6.10 18.46
C LEU A 145 8.56 5.26 19.14
N GLU A 146 8.55 3.95 18.93
CA GLU A 146 7.64 3.03 19.61
C GLU A 146 7.97 2.95 21.11
N ALA A 147 9.24 2.85 21.49
CA ALA A 147 9.64 2.77 22.90
C ALA A 147 9.25 4.03 23.71
N PHE A 148 9.21 5.21 23.08
CA PHE A 148 8.87 6.47 23.74
C PHE A 148 7.43 6.96 23.47
N GLY A 149 6.80 6.51 22.38
CA GLY A 149 5.53 7.02 21.88
C GLY A 149 4.37 6.06 22.00
N ASN A 150 4.63 4.76 22.19
CA ASN A 150 3.59 3.78 22.46
C ASN A 150 3.38 3.62 23.97
N ALA A 151 2.15 3.29 24.34
CA ALA A 151 1.77 3.06 25.72
C ALA A 151 0.65 2.03 25.76
N LYS A 152 0.79 1.05 26.66
CA LYS A 152 -0.24 0.05 26.88
C LYS A 152 -1.57 0.71 27.27
N THR A 153 -2.63 0.33 26.58
CA THR A 153 -4.00 0.72 26.90
C THR A 153 -4.85 -0.52 27.17
N ASN A 154 -6.10 -0.34 27.62
CA ASN A 154 -7.04 -1.45 27.81
C ASN A 154 -7.45 -2.16 26.51
N ARG A 155 -7.13 -1.59 25.33
CA ARG A 155 -7.54 -2.10 24.01
C ARG A 155 -6.37 -2.43 23.08
N ASN A 156 -5.14 -2.13 23.48
CA ASN A 156 -3.95 -2.31 22.67
C ASN A 156 -2.73 -2.51 23.60
N ASP A 157 -1.98 -3.59 23.39
CA ASP A 157 -0.84 -3.99 24.22
C ASP A 157 0.47 -3.28 23.87
N ASN A 158 0.52 -2.59 22.73
CA ASN A 158 1.66 -1.78 22.27
C ASN A 158 1.25 -0.30 22.17
#